data_AF-A0A2V6M909-F1
#
_entry.id   AF-A0A2V6M909-F1
#
_cell.length_a   1.000
_cell.length_b   1.000
_cell.length_c   1.000
_cell.angle_alpha   90.00
_cell.angle_beta   90.00
_cell.angle_gamma   90.00
#
_symmetry.space_group_name_H-M   'P 1'
#
loop_
_entity.id
_entity.type
_entity.pdbx_description
1 polymer ?
#
loop_
_entity_poly.entity_id
_entity_poly.type
_entity_poly.pdbx_seq_one_letter_code
_entity_poly.pdbx_strand_id
1 'polypeptide(L)'
;AWAALSDVDLRAKLCALPGVGAKVANCVMLFAYERLRAFPIDVWIERVLREKYFPRARKLTGRRLRAFSQTYFGEHGGYAQQYLFHHARHTNRPECKRGRNLSVPRR
;
A
#
# COMPACT_ATOMS: atom_id res chain seq x y z
N ALA A 1 -24.83 14.93 3.34
CA ALA A 1 -23.38 15.17 3.56
C ALA A 1 -22.57 14.01 2.99
N TRP A 2 -21.33 14.24 2.52
CA TRP A 2 -20.48 13.19 1.90
C TRP A 2 -20.15 12.04 2.87
N ALA A 3 -20.06 12.35 4.18
CA ALA A 3 -19.79 11.37 5.22
C ALA A 3 -20.89 10.30 5.39
N ALA A 4 -22.12 10.55 4.94
CA ALA A 4 -23.23 9.59 5.03
C ALA A 4 -23.26 8.59 3.86
N LEU A 5 -22.41 8.76 2.85
CA LEU A 5 -22.36 7.87 1.69
C LEU A 5 -21.75 6.53 2.08
N SER A 6 -22.12 5.49 1.31
CA SER A 6 -21.43 4.21 1.36
C SER A 6 -19.98 4.38 0.88
N ASP A 7 -19.09 3.44 1.26
CA ASP A 7 -17.69 3.49 0.83
C ASP A 7 -17.55 3.47 -0.70
N VAL A 8 -18.44 2.77 -1.40
CA VAL A 8 -18.46 2.67 -2.86
C VAL A 8 -18.85 4.00 -3.48
N ASP A 9 -19.93 4.63 -2.99
CA ASP A 9 -20.45 5.88 -3.52
C ASP A 9 -19.53 7.06 -3.21
N LEU A 10 -18.97 7.09 -1.99
CA LEU A 10 -18.00 8.10 -1.59
C LEU A 10 -16.76 8.05 -2.48
N ARG A 11 -16.22 6.85 -2.73
CA ARG A 11 -15.08 6.66 -3.64
C ARG A 11 -15.41 7.09 -5.06
N ALA A 12 -16.60 6.74 -5.56
CA ALA A 12 -17.03 7.11 -6.90
C ALA A 12 -17.14 8.64 -7.06
N LYS A 13 -17.74 9.34 -6.07
CA LYS A 13 -17.82 10.80 -6.07
C LYS A 13 -16.44 11.45 -5.97
N LEU A 14 -15.54 10.95 -5.13
CA LEU A 14 -14.18 11.45 -5.03
C LEU A 14 -13.43 11.29 -6.35
N CYS A 15 -13.53 10.12 -7.00
CA CYS A 15 -12.88 9.88 -8.29
C CYS A 15 -13.46 10.68 -9.46
N ALA A 16 -14.66 11.26 -9.32
CA ALA A 16 -15.25 12.14 -10.33
C ALA A 16 -14.59 13.53 -10.36
N LEU A 17 -13.83 13.89 -9.32
CA LEU A 17 -13.10 15.16 -9.26
C LEU A 17 -11.87 15.11 -10.19
N PRO A 18 -11.57 16.21 -10.91
CA PRO A 18 -10.42 16.26 -11.81
C PRO A 18 -9.11 16.00 -11.05
N GLY A 19 -8.30 15.05 -11.56
CA GLY A 19 -7.02 14.68 -10.96
C GLY A 19 -7.12 13.69 -9.78
N VAL A 20 -8.31 13.28 -9.36
CA VAL A 20 -8.49 12.34 -8.24
C VAL A 20 -8.62 10.90 -8.75
N GLY A 21 -7.52 10.15 -8.66
CA GLY A 21 -7.51 8.72 -8.91
C GLY A 21 -7.87 7.88 -7.67
N ALA A 22 -8.00 6.56 -7.85
CA ALA A 22 -8.36 5.63 -6.77
C ALA A 22 -7.43 5.70 -5.54
N LYS A 23 -6.12 5.95 -5.73
CA LYS A 23 -5.16 6.13 -4.63
C LYS A 23 -5.52 7.36 -3.80
N VAL A 24 -5.76 8.49 -4.44
CA VAL A 24 -6.07 9.76 -3.78
C VAL A 24 -7.43 9.68 -3.10
N ALA A 25 -8.44 9.13 -3.78
CA ALA A 25 -9.75 8.89 -3.19
C ALA A 25 -9.66 8.04 -1.92
N ASN A 26 -8.90 6.94 -1.93
CA ASN A 26 -8.71 6.11 -0.74
C ASN A 26 -7.96 6.85 0.39
N CYS A 27 -6.99 7.73 0.07
CA CYS A 27 -6.34 8.55 1.10
C CYS A 27 -7.35 9.49 1.77
N VAL A 28 -8.20 10.16 0.99
CA VAL A 28 -9.24 11.04 1.53
C VAL A 28 -10.25 10.26 2.38
N MET A 29 -10.70 9.09 1.90
CA MET A 29 -11.59 8.22 2.66
C MET A 29 -10.99 7.81 4.00
N LEU A 30 -9.70 7.45 4.04
CA LEU A 30 -9.02 7.02 5.25
C LEU A 30 -8.81 8.19 6.23
N PHE A 31 -8.25 9.30 5.78
CA PHE A 31 -7.78 10.38 6.66
C PHE A 31 -8.82 11.43 6.99
N ALA A 32 -9.78 11.68 6.09
CA ALA A 32 -10.80 12.73 6.29
C ALA A 32 -12.17 12.18 6.70
N TYR A 33 -12.46 10.91 6.37
CA TYR A 33 -13.75 10.27 6.64
C TYR A 33 -13.65 9.01 7.51
N GLU A 34 -12.47 8.74 8.08
CA GLU A 34 -12.23 7.63 9.02
C GLU A 34 -12.68 6.26 8.49
N ARG A 35 -12.67 6.06 7.18
CA ARG A 35 -13.03 4.78 6.56
C ARG A 35 -11.88 3.80 6.72
N LEU A 36 -11.82 3.11 7.86
CA LEU A 36 -10.71 2.24 8.26
C LEU A 36 -10.46 1.06 7.30
N ARG A 37 -11.43 0.71 6.44
CA ARG A 37 -11.27 -0.29 5.38
C ARG A 37 -10.52 0.23 4.15
N ALA A 38 -10.40 1.55 4.00
CA ALA A 38 -9.74 2.17 2.87
C ALA A 38 -8.23 1.89 2.91
N PHE A 39 -7.69 1.37 1.81
CA PHE A 39 -6.29 1.00 1.68
C PHE A 39 -5.66 1.73 0.48
N PRO A 40 -5.01 2.88 0.70
CA PRO A 40 -4.29 3.59 -0.35
C PRO A 40 -3.04 2.82 -0.82
N ILE A 41 -3.02 2.39 -2.08
CA ILE A 41 -1.84 1.75 -2.69
C ILE A 41 -1.09 2.80 -3.52
N ASP A 42 0.08 3.21 -3.03
CA ASP A 42 1.05 4.01 -3.78
C ASP A 42 2.24 3.15 -4.24
N VAL A 43 3.25 3.78 -4.84
CA VAL A 43 4.45 3.08 -5.35
C VAL A 43 5.27 2.37 -4.26
N TRP A 44 5.25 2.85 -3.01
CA TRP A 44 6.00 2.25 -1.90
C TRP A 44 5.26 1.04 -1.35
N ILE A 45 3.95 1.21 -1.11
CA ILE A 45 3.08 0.13 -0.67
C ILE A 45 3.02 -0.97 -1.74
N GLU A 46 2.93 -0.62 -3.02
CA GLU A 46 2.97 -1.59 -4.10
C GLU A 46 4.26 -2.43 -4.08
N ARG A 47 5.42 -1.81 -3.84
CA ARG A 47 6.70 -2.53 -3.69
C ARG A 47 6.67 -3.49 -2.50
N VAL A 48 6.24 -3.01 -1.33
CA VAL A 48 6.14 -3.84 -0.13
C VAL A 48 5.20 -5.02 -0.34
N LEU A 49 4.04 -4.80 -0.97
CA LEU A 49 3.10 -5.88 -1.27
C LEU A 49 3.71 -6.93 -2.20
N ARG A 50 4.41 -6.49 -3.25
CA ARG A 50 5.09 -7.39 -4.19
C ARG A 50 6.20 -8.19 -3.53
N GLU A 51 7.04 -7.54 -2.73
CA GLU A 51 8.21 -8.16 -2.11
C GLU A 51 7.84 -9.09 -0.95
N LYS A 52 6.92 -8.67 -0.07
CA LYS A 52 6.61 -9.40 1.16
C LYS A 52 5.50 -10.44 0.98
N TYR A 53 4.49 -10.15 0.17
CA TYR A 53 3.30 -11.01 0.04
C TYR A 53 3.27 -11.80 -1.26
N PHE A 54 3.98 -11.34 -2.31
CA PHE A 54 3.98 -11.99 -3.62
C PHE A 54 5.38 -12.18 -4.23
N PRO A 55 6.39 -12.67 -3.48
CA PRO A 55 7.78 -12.70 -3.95
C PRO A 55 8.02 -13.55 -5.21
N ARG A 56 7.17 -14.54 -5.49
CA ARG A 56 7.31 -15.45 -6.63
C ARG A 56 6.46 -15.07 -7.84
N ALA A 57 5.64 -14.03 -7.73
CA ALA A 57 4.66 -13.71 -8.75
C ALA A 57 5.23 -12.74 -9.79
N ARG A 58 5.51 -13.27 -11.00
CA ARG A 58 6.07 -12.50 -12.12
C ARG A 58 5.16 -11.40 -12.66
N LYS A 59 3.84 -11.56 -12.57
CA LYS A 59 2.86 -10.59 -13.07
C LYS A 59 1.76 -10.36 -12.03
N LEU A 60 1.87 -9.27 -11.27
CA LEU A 60 0.75 -8.72 -10.49
C LEU A 60 0.22 -7.46 -11.15
N THR A 61 -1.10 -7.41 -11.29
CA THR A 61 -1.83 -6.22 -11.73
C THR A 61 -2.26 -5.41 -10.50
N GLY A 62 -2.40 -4.09 -10.66
CA GLY A 62 -2.90 -3.23 -9.59
C GLY A 62 -4.31 -3.63 -9.11
N ARG A 63 -5.14 -4.23 -9.99
CA ARG A 63 -6.46 -4.77 -9.60
C ARG A 63 -6.33 -5.93 -8.60
N ARG A 64 -5.40 -6.85 -8.84
CA ARG A 64 -5.15 -7.99 -7.95
C ARG A 64 -4.60 -7.53 -6.60
N LEU A 65 -3.69 -6.56 -6.59
CA LEU A 65 -3.18 -5.96 -5.36
C LEU A 65 -4.31 -5.33 -4.54
N ARG A 66 -5.17 -4.51 -5.17
CA ARG A 66 -6.33 -3.90 -4.50
C ARG A 66 -7.27 -4.94 -3.91
N ALA A 67 -7.63 -5.96 -4.67
CA ALA A 67 -8.50 -7.03 -4.20
C ALA A 67 -7.88 -7.75 -3.00
N PHE A 68 -6.60 -8.11 -3.08
CA PHE A 68 -5.85 -8.71 -1.98
C PHE A 68 -5.83 -7.82 -0.73
N SER A 69 -5.50 -6.54 -0.86
CA SER A 69 -5.43 -5.62 0.28
C SER A 69 -6.77 -5.49 1.00
N GLN A 70 -7.88 -5.45 0.24
CA GLN A 70 -9.22 -5.33 0.80
C GLN A 70 -9.69 -6.59 1.52
N THR A 71 -9.30 -7.77 1.06
CA THR A 71 -9.71 -9.03 1.69
C THR A 71 -8.78 -9.45 2.81
N TYR A 72 -7.47 -9.31 2.63
CA TYR A 72 -6.46 -9.76 3.58
C TYR A 72 -6.39 -8.88 4.84
N PHE A 73 -6.40 -7.55 4.68
CA PHE A 73 -6.37 -6.64 5.83
C PHE A 73 -7.77 -6.27 6.33
N GLY A 74 -8.80 -6.42 5.48
CA GLY A 74 -10.20 -6.28 5.88
C GLY A 74 -10.52 -4.96 6.57
N GLU A 75 -11.12 -5.07 7.76
CA GLU A 75 -11.51 -3.95 8.62
C GLU A 75 -10.34 -3.09 9.11
N HIS A 76 -9.14 -3.67 9.13
CA HIS A 76 -7.92 -3.01 9.60
C HIS A 76 -7.02 -2.53 8.44
N GLY A 77 -7.57 -2.42 7.23
CA GLY A 77 -6.83 -2.01 6.03
C GLY A 77 -6.05 -0.71 6.21
N GLY A 78 -6.69 0.33 6.75
CA GLY A 78 -6.11 1.63 7.00
C GLY A 78 -4.91 1.55 7.96
N TYR A 79 -5.06 0.85 9.07
CA TYR A 79 -3.97 0.64 10.02
C TYR A 79 -2.80 -0.12 9.40
N ALA A 80 -3.08 -1.24 8.72
CA ALA A 80 -2.05 -2.01 8.03
C ALA A 80 -1.31 -1.15 7.01
N GLN A 81 -2.03 -0.32 6.24
CA GLN A 81 -1.42 0.58 5.27
C GLN A 81 -0.46 1.59 5.94
N GLN A 82 -0.83 2.16 7.09
CA GLN A 82 0.03 3.08 7.83
C GLN A 82 1.32 2.39 8.32
N TYR A 83 1.21 1.20 8.92
CA TYR A 83 2.38 0.45 9.38
C TYR A 83 3.29 0.04 8.23
N LEU A 84 2.71 -0.42 7.11
CA LEU A 84 3.48 -0.79 5.91
C LEU A 84 4.18 0.41 5.29
N PHE A 85 3.52 1.58 5.25
CA PHE A 85 4.10 2.81 4.73
C PHE A 85 5.27 3.29 5.60
N HIS A 86 5.07 3.32 6.92
CA HIS A 86 6.11 3.65 7.88
C HIS A 86 7.31 2.71 7.70
N HIS A 87 7.07 1.39 7.70
CA HIS A 87 8.13 0.41 7.44
C HIS A 87 8.85 0.70 6.11
N ALA A 88 8.12 0.87 5.01
CA ALA A 88 8.69 1.13 3.69
C ALA A 88 9.60 2.35 3.66
N ARG A 89 9.24 3.43 4.37
CA ARG A 89 10.02 4.67 4.43
C ARG A 89 11.27 4.53 5.31
N HIS A 90 11.21 3.73 6.36
CA HIS A 90 12.31 3.57 7.31
C HIS A 90 13.29 2.45 6.93
N THR A 91 12.87 1.46 6.12
CA THR A 91 13.74 0.36 5.69
C THR A 91 14.30 0.50 4.28
N ASN A 92 13.72 1.32 3.40
CA ASN A 92 14.30 1.64 2.08
C ASN A 92 15.43 2.68 2.13
N ARG A 93 16.13 2.82 3.25
CA ARG A 93 17.48 3.39 3.16
C ARG A 93 18.29 2.43 2.30
N PRO A 94 19.02 2.89 1.28
CA PRO A 94 19.97 2.02 0.61
C PRO A 94 20.89 1.52 1.72
N GLU A 95 20.80 0.22 2.05
CA GLU A 95 21.91 -0.42 2.70
C GLU A 95 23.09 -0.13 1.78
N CYS A 96 24.01 0.71 2.26
CA CYS A 96 25.35 0.78 1.69
C CYS A 96 25.76 -0.67 1.61
N LYS A 97 25.87 -1.23 0.39
CA LYS A 97 26.29 -2.59 0.18
C LYS A 97 27.70 -2.65 0.74
N ARG A 98 27.83 -2.99 2.02
CA ARG A 98 29.09 -3.26 2.67
C ARG A 98 29.57 -4.51 1.97
N GLY A 99 30.38 -4.31 0.93
CA GLY A 99 30.95 -5.35 0.11
C GLY A 99 31.66 -6.32 1.02
N ARG A 100 31.02 -7.44 1.34
CA ARG A 100 31.69 -8.59 1.90
C ARG A 100 32.29 -9.37 0.74
N ASN A 101 33.32 -8.79 0.14
CA ASN A 101 34.41 -9.60 -0.40
C ASN A 101 35.24 -10.04 0.79
N LEU A 102 34.87 -11.18 1.38
CA LEU A 102 35.78 -11.96 2.21
C LEU A 102 36.12 -13.22 1.42
N SER A 103 37.17 -13.11 0.62
CA SER A 103 37.98 -14.24 0.20
C SER A 103 38.62 -14.89 1.43
N VAL A 104 38.10 -16.07 1.78
CA VAL A 104 38.72 -17.30 2.36
C VAL A 104 40.26 -17.23 2.54
N PRO A 105 40.87 -17.70 3.67
CA PRO A 105 41.06 -19.14 3.88
C PRO A 105 40.75 -19.71 5.26
N ARG A 106 40.32 -20.97 5.24
CA ARG A 106 40.36 -21.90 6.38
C ARG A 106 41.81 -22.04 6.86
N ARG A 107 42.04 -21.83 8.14
CA ARG A 107 43.01 -22.56 8.97
C ARG A 107 42.35 -22.80 10.33
#